data_AF-A0A6P1IA12-F1
#
_entry.id   AF-A0A6P1IA12-F1
#
_cell.length_a   1.000
_cell.length_b   1.000
_cell.length_c   1.000
_cell.angle_alpha   90.00
_cell.angle_beta   90.00
_cell.angle_gamma   90.00
#
_symmetry.space_group_name_H-M   'P 1'
#
loop_
_entity.id
_entity.type
_entity.pdbx_description
1 polymer ?
#
loop_
_entity_poly.entity_id
_entity_poly.type
_entity_poly.pdbx_seq_one_letter_code
_entity_poly.pdbx_strand_id
1 'polypeptide(L)'
;MDTLEPGMLLLADRGLYGFDMWTRAAATGADLLWRVKSTLSPRHLETLDDGSWLAQIIPTSGKNRQQRTPRTVRVIDYTLDDGRGNPEQYRLLTTILDPADAPAEELALAYAQRWEIENTFDELKTHQRGPRAVLRSKSPPLVEQEIWGHLCCHYAIRTLMRDAATAGSHDPDRISFIAALRITRRSLSHSSFSALLS
;
A
#
# COMPACT_ATOMS: atom_id res chain seq x y z
N MET A 1 10.85 -7.86 -10.34
CA MET A 1 9.55 -7.37 -10.87
C MET A 1 8.90 -8.45 -11.73
N ASP A 2 9.42 -9.68 -11.70
CA ASP A 2 9.18 -10.70 -12.72
C ASP A 2 7.87 -11.47 -12.51
N THR A 3 6.98 -10.92 -11.69
CA THR A 3 5.68 -11.51 -11.31
C THR A 3 4.52 -10.52 -11.44
N LEU A 4 4.78 -9.30 -11.95
CA LEU A 4 3.72 -8.36 -12.29
C LEU A 4 3.28 -8.66 -13.72
N GLU A 5 1.99 -8.86 -13.91
CA GLU A 5 1.41 -9.31 -15.17
C GLU A 5 0.18 -8.46 -15.53
N PRO A 6 -0.23 -8.44 -16.81
CA PRO A 6 -1.49 -7.82 -17.22
C PRO A 6 -2.68 -8.34 -16.41
N GLY A 7 -3.61 -7.44 -16.06
CA GLY A 7 -4.76 -7.73 -15.21
C GLY A 7 -4.50 -7.59 -13.71
N MET A 8 -3.27 -7.24 -13.29
CA MET A 8 -2.97 -6.86 -11.91
C MET A 8 -3.01 -5.34 -11.73
N LEU A 9 -3.52 -4.88 -10.57
CA LEU A 9 -3.38 -3.49 -10.11
C LEU A 9 -2.37 -3.39 -8.96
N LEU A 10 -1.24 -2.73 -9.20
CA LEU A 10 -0.18 -2.53 -8.22
C LEU A 10 -0.36 -1.22 -7.45
N LEU A 11 -0.71 -1.34 -6.17
CA LEU A 11 -0.76 -0.21 -5.24
C LEU A 11 0.60 0.04 -4.55
N ALA A 12 1.01 1.31 -4.45
CA ALA A 12 2.22 1.71 -3.73
C ALA A 12 2.04 3.02 -2.95
N ASP A 13 2.75 3.17 -1.83
CA ASP A 13 2.69 4.35 -0.97
C ASP A 13 3.71 5.45 -1.37
N ARG A 14 3.52 6.67 -0.85
CA ARG A 14 4.24 7.92 -1.17
C ARG A 14 5.77 7.85 -1.08
N GLY A 15 6.32 6.89 -0.34
CA GLY A 15 7.76 6.68 -0.21
C GLY A 15 8.39 5.87 -1.35
N LEU A 16 7.58 5.22 -2.18
CA LEU A 16 8.03 4.30 -3.22
C LEU A 16 8.13 4.97 -4.59
N TYR A 17 7.47 6.10 -4.81
CA TYR A 17 7.49 6.75 -6.11
C TYR A 17 8.90 7.20 -6.55
N GLY A 18 9.28 6.77 -7.75
CA GLY A 18 10.41 7.28 -8.52
C GLY A 18 10.18 6.99 -9.99
N PHE A 19 10.54 7.94 -10.88
CA PHE A 19 10.23 7.87 -12.31
C PHE A 19 10.68 6.55 -12.97
N ASP A 20 11.89 6.08 -12.66
CA ASP A 20 12.43 4.83 -13.20
C ASP A 20 11.74 3.60 -12.64
N MET A 21 11.23 3.67 -11.40
CA MET A 21 10.50 2.58 -10.80
C MET A 21 9.08 2.49 -11.36
N TRP A 22 8.41 3.63 -11.51
CA TRP A 22 7.11 3.72 -12.19
C TRP A 22 7.21 3.17 -13.61
N THR A 23 8.21 3.62 -14.37
CA THR A 23 8.41 3.18 -15.77
C THR A 23 8.67 1.68 -15.87
N ARG A 24 9.49 1.11 -14.97
CA ARG A 24 9.73 -0.34 -14.96
C ARG A 24 8.51 -1.14 -14.54
N ALA A 25 7.75 -0.67 -13.55
CA ALA A 25 6.52 -1.32 -13.13
C ALA A 25 5.48 -1.32 -14.26
N ALA A 26 5.24 -0.17 -14.88
CA ALA A 26 4.29 -0.05 -16.00
C ALA A 26 4.70 -0.91 -17.21
N ALA A 27 6.01 -1.07 -17.45
CA ALA A 27 6.52 -1.91 -18.54
C ALA A 27 6.21 -3.41 -18.38
N THR A 28 5.79 -3.86 -17.19
CA THR A 28 5.33 -5.24 -16.97
C THR A 28 3.93 -5.49 -17.52
N GLY A 29 3.19 -4.44 -17.87
CA GLY A 29 1.80 -4.52 -18.31
C GLY A 29 0.78 -4.52 -17.18
N ALA A 30 1.21 -4.55 -15.91
CA ALA A 30 0.34 -4.30 -14.77
C ALA A 30 -0.11 -2.83 -14.71
N ASP A 31 -1.35 -2.62 -14.28
CA ASP A 31 -1.84 -1.30 -13.94
C ASP A 31 -1.27 -0.82 -12.61
N LEU A 32 -1.07 0.49 -12.49
CA LEU A 32 -0.48 1.10 -11.30
C LEU A 32 -1.49 2.04 -10.63
N LEU A 33 -1.48 2.08 -9.31
CA LEU A 33 -2.18 3.09 -8.51
C LEU A 33 -1.31 3.51 -7.32
N TRP A 34 -0.46 4.52 -7.52
CA TRP A 34 0.54 4.88 -6.50
C TRP A 34 0.21 6.22 -5.87
N ARG A 35 0.22 6.26 -4.54
CA ARG A 35 0.23 7.52 -3.81
C ARG A 35 1.58 8.20 -4.00
N VAL A 36 1.54 9.50 -4.18
CA VAL A 36 2.71 10.36 -4.27
C VAL A 36 2.58 11.50 -3.26
N LYS A 37 3.69 12.16 -2.98
CA LYS A 37 3.65 13.40 -2.20
C LYS A 37 2.84 14.44 -2.98
N SER A 38 1.97 15.18 -2.31
CA SER A 38 1.21 16.30 -2.90
C SER A 38 2.13 17.39 -3.49
N THR A 39 3.37 17.47 -3.01
CA THR A 39 4.41 18.35 -3.57
C THR A 39 4.96 17.90 -4.92
N LEU A 40 4.68 16.67 -5.36
CA LEU A 40 4.94 16.26 -6.73
C LEU A 40 4.02 17.07 -7.65
N SER A 41 4.60 17.75 -8.63
CA SER A 41 3.90 18.58 -9.61
C SER A 41 4.00 17.98 -11.02
N PRO A 42 3.16 16.98 -11.36
CA PRO A 42 2.99 16.53 -12.74
C PRO A 42 2.58 17.70 -13.65
N ARG A 43 3.04 17.70 -14.90
CA ARG A 43 2.62 18.69 -15.88
C ARG A 43 1.19 18.38 -16.32
N HIS A 44 0.24 19.22 -15.95
CA HIS A 44 -1.16 19.11 -16.36
C HIS A 44 -1.30 19.07 -17.90
N LEU A 45 -2.23 18.23 -18.38
CA LEU A 45 -2.63 18.13 -19.78
C LEU A 45 -4.12 18.47 -19.93
N GLU A 46 -4.99 17.82 -19.15
CA GLU A 46 -6.45 17.90 -19.30
C GLU A 46 -7.14 17.50 -18.00
N THR A 47 -8.30 18.09 -17.70
CA THR A 47 -9.16 17.68 -16.60
C THR A 47 -10.34 16.87 -17.15
N LEU A 48 -10.66 15.76 -16.50
CA LEU A 48 -11.68 14.79 -16.92
C LEU A 48 -12.99 14.98 -16.14
N ASP A 49 -14.06 14.35 -16.63
CA ASP A 49 -15.42 14.55 -16.12
C ASP A 49 -15.63 14.06 -14.67
N ASP A 50 -14.84 13.08 -14.21
CA ASP A 50 -14.87 12.57 -12.84
C ASP A 50 -14.03 13.42 -11.85
N GLY A 51 -13.49 14.56 -12.30
CA GLY A 51 -12.66 15.46 -11.52
C GLY A 51 -11.18 15.04 -11.43
N SER A 52 -10.80 13.86 -11.94
CA SER A 52 -9.40 13.50 -12.13
C SER A 52 -8.80 14.24 -13.34
N TRP A 53 -7.48 14.16 -13.52
CA TRP A 53 -6.82 14.91 -14.59
C TRP A 53 -5.63 14.16 -15.20
N LEU A 54 -5.47 14.27 -16.51
CA LEU A 54 -4.32 13.76 -17.24
C LEU A 54 -3.12 14.66 -17.04
N ALA A 55 -1.95 14.05 -16.91
CA ALA A 55 -0.70 14.75 -16.68
C ALA A 55 0.50 14.01 -17.29
N GLN A 56 1.62 14.71 -17.42
CA GLN A 56 2.93 14.10 -17.69
C GLN A 56 3.81 14.12 -16.46
N ILE A 57 4.35 12.96 -16.12
CA ILE A 57 5.49 12.85 -15.21
C ILE A 57 6.79 12.86 -16.02
N ILE A 58 7.78 13.59 -15.51
CA ILE A 58 9.08 13.83 -16.14
C ILE A 58 10.17 13.43 -15.13
N PRO A 59 11.28 12.83 -15.56
CA PRO A 59 12.38 12.52 -14.67
C PRO A 59 13.02 13.80 -14.13
N THR A 60 12.94 14.00 -12.82
CA THR A 60 13.49 15.17 -12.13
C THR A 60 14.98 15.02 -11.78
N SER A 61 15.49 13.79 -11.72
CA SER A 61 16.87 13.44 -11.37
C SER A 61 17.41 12.27 -12.21
N GLY A 62 18.73 12.03 -12.15
CA GLY A 62 19.40 10.91 -12.84
C GLY A 62 20.22 11.32 -14.08
N LYS A 63 21.15 10.44 -14.47
CA LYS A 63 21.94 10.59 -15.71
C LYS A 63 21.01 10.49 -16.93
N ASN A 64 21.28 11.27 -17.97
CA ASN A 64 20.49 11.32 -19.22
C ASN A 64 19.00 11.67 -19.04
N ARG A 65 18.61 12.42 -18.00
CA ARG A 65 17.20 12.80 -17.76
C ARG A 65 16.52 13.46 -18.96
N GLN A 66 17.27 14.24 -19.76
CA GLN A 66 16.77 14.93 -20.95
C GLN A 66 16.43 13.98 -22.11
N GLN A 67 16.96 12.75 -22.09
CA GLN A 67 16.73 11.75 -23.14
C GLN A 67 15.59 10.79 -22.78
N ARG A 68 15.01 10.89 -21.57
CA ARG A 68 13.95 10.00 -21.10
C ARG A 68 12.59 10.54 -21.52
N THR A 69 11.77 9.68 -22.09
CA THR A 69 10.42 10.03 -22.56
C THR A 69 9.48 10.27 -21.38
N PRO A 70 8.81 11.44 -21.29
CA PRO A 70 7.74 11.67 -20.32
C PRO A 70 6.67 10.58 -20.38
N ARG A 71 6.01 10.31 -19.25
CA ARG A 71 4.91 9.34 -19.17
C ARG A 71 3.61 10.06 -18.88
N THR A 72 2.59 9.79 -19.69
CA THR A 72 1.22 10.21 -19.39
C THR A 72 0.68 9.35 -18.25
N VAL A 73 0.04 10.00 -17.29
CA VAL A 73 -0.62 9.40 -16.14
C VAL A 73 -1.95 10.12 -15.90
N ARG A 74 -2.86 9.47 -15.21
CA ARG A 74 -4.03 10.14 -14.62
C ARG A 74 -3.76 10.42 -13.14
N VAL A 75 -4.15 11.59 -12.68
CA VAL A 75 -3.95 12.08 -11.33
C VAL A 75 -5.30 12.21 -10.64
N ILE A 76 -5.39 11.68 -9.42
CA ILE A 76 -6.58 11.72 -8.58
C ILE A 76 -6.18 12.41 -7.27
N ASP A 77 -6.78 13.56 -7.02
CA ASP A 77 -6.61 14.32 -5.79
C ASP A 77 -7.87 14.18 -4.93
N TYR A 78 -7.72 13.80 -3.66
CA TYR A 78 -8.83 13.73 -2.72
C TYR A 78 -8.37 14.05 -1.30
N THR A 79 -9.33 14.37 -0.44
CA THR A 79 -9.09 14.63 0.99
C THR A 79 -9.79 13.56 1.80
N LEU A 80 -9.09 12.96 2.75
CA LEU A 80 -9.70 12.07 3.73
C LEU A 80 -9.97 12.87 5.00
N ASP A 81 -11.22 12.91 5.45
CA ASP A 81 -11.58 13.43 6.77
C ASP A 81 -11.57 12.27 7.77
N ASP A 82 -10.44 12.09 8.46
CA ASP A 82 -10.25 11.08 9.50
C ASP A 82 -10.60 11.59 10.90
N GLY A 83 -11.30 12.75 10.99
CA GLY A 83 -11.65 13.39 12.26
C GLY A 83 -10.49 14.06 12.98
N ARG A 84 -9.28 14.10 12.39
CA ARG A 84 -8.15 14.90 12.89
C ARG A 84 -8.31 16.34 12.42
N GLY A 85 -7.90 17.30 13.26
CA GLY A 85 -8.06 18.75 12.99
C GLY A 85 -7.28 19.31 11.79
N ASN A 86 -6.64 18.47 10.96
CA ASN A 86 -5.98 18.84 9.72
C ASN A 86 -6.24 17.72 8.67
N PRO A 87 -7.19 17.91 7.75
CA PRO A 87 -7.46 16.95 6.69
C PRO A 87 -6.21 16.72 5.84
N GLU A 88 -5.77 15.47 5.69
CA GLU A 88 -4.61 15.15 4.85
C GLU A 88 -5.04 15.07 3.38
N GLN A 89 -4.29 15.76 2.51
CA GLN A 89 -4.49 15.68 1.06
C GLN A 89 -3.75 14.47 0.48
N TYR A 90 -4.46 13.68 -0.32
CA TYR A 90 -3.96 12.52 -1.02
C TYR A 90 -3.88 12.81 -2.51
N ARG A 91 -2.76 12.41 -3.12
CA ARG A 91 -2.57 12.43 -4.57
C ARG A 91 -2.18 11.03 -5.04
N LEU A 92 -2.97 10.45 -5.93
CA LEU A 92 -2.68 9.19 -6.59
C LEU A 92 -2.31 9.44 -8.04
N LEU A 93 -1.36 8.65 -8.55
CA LEU A 93 -1.08 8.50 -9.97
C LEU A 93 -1.56 7.13 -10.42
N THR A 94 -2.17 7.04 -11.59
CA THR A 94 -2.54 5.77 -12.22
C THR A 94 -2.20 5.70 -13.70
N THR A 95 -1.98 4.47 -14.18
CA THR A 95 -1.86 4.13 -15.61
C THR A 95 -3.21 4.00 -16.32
N ILE A 96 -4.32 3.85 -15.58
CA ILE A 96 -5.66 3.76 -16.13
C ILE A 96 -6.12 5.18 -16.49
N LEU A 97 -6.10 5.50 -17.78
CA LEU A 97 -6.29 6.88 -18.25
C LEU A 97 -7.77 7.26 -18.43
N ASP A 98 -8.62 6.29 -18.76
CA ASP A 98 -10.05 6.52 -19.03
C ASP A 98 -10.87 6.37 -17.73
N PRO A 99 -11.65 7.40 -17.32
CA PRO A 99 -12.58 7.30 -16.20
C PRO A 99 -13.62 6.19 -16.35
N ALA A 100 -13.98 5.81 -17.58
CA ALA A 100 -14.94 4.73 -17.83
C ALA A 100 -14.38 3.34 -17.46
N ASP A 101 -13.06 3.14 -17.55
CA ASP A 101 -12.41 1.88 -17.18
C ASP A 101 -12.24 1.74 -15.67
N ALA A 102 -11.97 2.85 -14.99
CA ALA A 102 -11.89 2.91 -13.54
C ALA A 102 -12.22 4.33 -13.05
N PRO A 103 -13.35 4.57 -12.36
CA PRO A 103 -13.69 5.87 -11.81
C PRO A 103 -12.70 6.33 -10.73
N ALA A 104 -12.46 7.64 -10.62
CA ALA A 104 -11.57 8.21 -9.61
C ALA A 104 -11.95 7.82 -8.17
N GLU A 105 -13.25 7.80 -7.86
CA GLU A 105 -13.77 7.44 -6.53
C GLU A 105 -13.47 5.98 -6.17
N GLU A 106 -13.66 5.05 -7.11
CA GLU A 106 -13.38 3.64 -6.89
C GLU A 106 -11.89 3.38 -6.64
N LEU A 107 -11.02 4.04 -7.42
CA LEU A 107 -9.57 3.94 -7.19
C LEU A 107 -9.17 4.57 -5.85
N ALA A 108 -9.77 5.70 -5.46
CA ALA A 108 -9.53 6.31 -4.16
C ALA A 108 -9.94 5.36 -3.02
N LEU A 109 -11.10 4.72 -3.13
CA LEU A 109 -11.60 3.73 -2.16
C LEU A 109 -10.71 2.49 -2.10
N ALA A 110 -10.31 1.93 -3.25
CA ALA A 110 -9.40 0.79 -3.32
C ALA A 110 -8.05 1.08 -2.65
N TYR A 111 -7.53 2.30 -2.85
CA TYR A 111 -6.34 2.75 -2.15
C TYR A 111 -6.57 2.91 -0.64
N ALA A 112 -7.70 3.50 -0.23
CA ALA A 112 -8.04 3.71 1.18
C ALA A 112 -8.16 2.37 1.94
N GLN A 113 -8.85 1.37 1.38
CA GLN A 113 -8.98 0.02 1.95
C GLN A 113 -7.60 -0.63 2.18
N ARG A 114 -6.70 -0.53 1.20
CA ARG A 114 -5.30 -1.00 1.33
C ARG A 114 -4.55 -0.23 2.43
N TRP A 115 -4.79 1.08 2.54
CA TRP A 115 -4.10 1.91 3.52
C TRP A 115 -4.62 1.67 4.94
N GLU A 116 -5.89 1.35 5.18
CA GLU A 116 -6.36 0.90 6.50
C GLU A 116 -5.60 -0.35 6.96
N ILE A 117 -5.30 -1.26 6.03
CA ILE A 117 -4.49 -2.44 6.30
C ILE A 117 -3.08 -2.02 6.74
N GLU A 118 -2.42 -1.11 6.01
CA GLU A 118 -1.07 -0.59 6.31
C GLU A 118 -0.98 0.30 7.55
N ASN A 119 -1.97 1.15 7.81
CA ASN A 119 -2.09 1.87 9.07
C ASN A 119 -2.22 0.92 10.25
N THR A 120 -2.96 -0.17 10.06
CA THR A 120 -3.02 -1.19 11.10
C THR A 120 -1.66 -1.88 11.28
N PHE A 121 -0.81 -1.97 10.24
CA PHE A 121 0.61 -2.37 10.35
C PHE A 121 1.49 -1.34 11.01
N ASP A 122 1.26 -0.05 10.79
CA ASP A 122 2.02 1.01 11.44
C ASP A 122 1.62 1.15 12.91
N GLU A 123 0.34 0.99 13.26
CA GLU A 123 -0.09 0.76 14.64
C GLU A 123 0.55 -0.51 15.22
N LEU A 124 0.83 -1.52 14.40
CA LEU A 124 1.61 -2.68 14.81
C LEU A 124 3.09 -2.39 15.04
N LYS A 125 3.73 -1.66 14.13
CA LYS A 125 5.12 -1.23 14.28
C LYS A 125 5.26 -0.28 15.48
N THR A 126 4.21 0.42 15.87
CA THR A 126 4.24 1.36 16.99
C THR A 126 3.84 0.70 18.32
N HIS A 127 2.80 -0.14 18.33
CA HIS A 127 2.23 -0.76 19.53
C HIS A 127 2.66 -2.21 19.79
N GLN A 128 3.16 -2.97 18.81
CA GLN A 128 3.75 -4.30 19.05
C GLN A 128 5.25 -4.33 19.18
N ARG A 129 5.96 -3.42 18.53
CA ARG A 129 7.43 -3.38 18.59
C ARG A 129 7.96 -2.48 19.72
N GLY A 130 7.14 -1.58 20.23
CA GLY A 130 7.58 -0.48 21.08
C GLY A 130 8.48 0.52 20.32
N PRO A 131 8.74 1.72 20.88
CA PRO A 131 9.24 2.88 20.13
C PRO A 131 10.67 2.78 19.56
N ARG A 132 11.35 1.64 19.64
CA ARG A 132 12.82 1.54 19.46
C ARG A 132 13.36 0.28 18.76
N ALA A 133 12.53 -0.61 18.22
CA ALA A 133 13.05 -1.81 17.53
C ALA A 133 13.27 -1.55 16.02
N VAL A 134 14.51 -1.17 15.67
CA VAL A 134 15.05 -1.33 14.30
C VAL A 134 15.09 -2.83 13.96
N LEU A 135 14.95 -3.21 12.68
CA LEU A 135 15.29 -4.56 12.21
C LEU A 135 16.61 -5.00 12.87
N ARG A 136 16.62 -6.18 13.50
CA ARG A 136 17.73 -6.55 14.40
C ARG A 136 19.00 -6.78 13.60
N SER A 137 18.85 -7.24 12.36
CA SER A 137 19.95 -7.48 11.48
C SER A 137 20.53 -6.20 10.88
N LYS A 138 21.86 -6.21 10.72
CA LYS A 138 22.64 -5.17 10.07
C LYS A 138 23.17 -5.61 8.69
N SER A 139 22.83 -6.81 8.22
CA SER A 139 23.21 -7.27 6.87
C SER A 139 22.02 -7.16 5.91
N PRO A 140 22.21 -6.67 4.67
CA PRO A 140 21.14 -6.54 3.70
C PRO A 140 20.32 -7.83 3.45
N PRO A 141 20.93 -9.03 3.32
CA PRO A 141 20.16 -10.26 3.10
C PRO A 141 19.28 -10.68 4.28
N LEU A 142 19.74 -10.45 5.52
CA LEU A 142 18.97 -10.80 6.72
C LEU A 142 17.92 -9.74 7.05
N VAL A 143 18.17 -8.48 6.68
CA VAL A 143 17.15 -7.42 6.70
C VAL A 143 16.00 -7.76 5.75
N GLU A 144 16.32 -8.24 4.55
CA GLU A 144 15.33 -8.73 3.59
C GLU A 144 14.53 -9.92 4.16
N GLN A 145 15.19 -10.88 4.80
CA GLN A 145 14.54 -12.00 5.49
C GLN A 145 13.60 -11.53 6.62
N GLU A 146 14.00 -10.56 7.45
CA GLU A 146 13.14 -10.01 8.50
C GLU A 146 11.91 -9.32 7.92
N ILE A 147 12.06 -8.60 6.80
CA ILE A 147 10.94 -7.98 6.07
C ILE A 147 9.97 -9.07 5.57
N TRP A 148 10.48 -10.13 4.95
CA TRP A 148 9.67 -11.28 4.53
C TRP A 148 8.96 -11.95 5.72
N GLY A 149 9.61 -12.08 6.87
CA GLY A 149 9.00 -12.60 8.10
C GLY A 149 7.82 -11.74 8.58
N HIS A 150 7.93 -10.41 8.48
CA HIS A 150 6.83 -9.51 8.81
C HIS A 150 5.67 -9.59 7.82
N LEU A 151 5.95 -9.71 6.52
CA LEU A 151 4.94 -9.86 5.48
C LEU A 151 4.21 -11.20 5.56
N CYS A 152 4.90 -12.29 5.91
CA CYS A 152 4.28 -13.60 6.12
C CYS A 152 3.38 -13.62 7.37
N CYS A 153 3.85 -13.04 8.49
CA CYS A 153 3.05 -12.92 9.72
C CYS A 153 1.81 -12.04 9.47
N HIS A 154 2.06 -10.90 8.81
CA HIS A 154 1.18 -10.25 7.86
C HIS A 154 -0.05 -11.03 7.40
N TYR A 155 0.24 -11.73 6.31
CA TYR A 155 -0.68 -12.50 5.52
C TYR A 155 -1.39 -13.57 6.33
N ALA A 156 -0.67 -14.28 7.22
CA ALA A 156 -1.25 -15.31 8.07
C ALA A 156 -2.38 -14.78 8.97
N ILE A 157 -2.18 -13.61 9.58
CA ILE A 157 -3.20 -13.02 10.46
C ILE A 157 -4.40 -12.52 9.65
N ARG A 158 -4.19 -11.92 8.47
CA ARG A 158 -5.31 -11.53 7.60
C ARG A 158 -6.11 -12.72 7.09
N THR A 159 -5.43 -13.82 6.77
CA THR A 159 -6.05 -15.08 6.40
C THR A 159 -6.92 -15.60 7.54
N LEU A 160 -6.38 -15.63 8.77
CA LEU A 160 -7.12 -16.04 9.97
C LEU A 160 -8.34 -15.14 10.27
N MET A 161 -8.21 -13.83 10.06
CA MET A 161 -9.33 -12.90 10.21
C MET A 161 -10.43 -13.14 9.18
N ARG A 162 -10.07 -13.31 7.90
CA ARG A 162 -11.01 -13.65 6.84
C ARG A 162 -11.74 -14.95 7.15
N ASP A 163 -11.01 -15.98 7.57
CA ASP A 163 -11.58 -17.29 7.89
C ASP A 163 -12.53 -17.19 9.10
N ALA A 164 -12.17 -16.41 10.12
CA ALA A 164 -13.04 -16.13 11.27
C ALA A 164 -14.29 -15.31 10.92
N ALA A 165 -14.15 -14.30 10.06
CA ALA A 165 -15.26 -13.48 9.56
C ALA A 165 -16.27 -14.34 8.77
N THR A 166 -15.74 -15.19 7.89
CA THR A 166 -16.53 -16.13 7.08
C THR A 166 -17.29 -17.12 7.96
N ALA A 167 -16.63 -17.68 8.97
CA ALA A 167 -17.28 -18.59 9.94
C ALA A 167 -18.36 -17.89 10.79
N GLY A 168 -18.23 -16.58 11.01
CA GLY A 168 -19.16 -15.79 11.81
C GLY A 168 -20.25 -15.06 11.01
N SER A 169 -20.27 -15.12 9.68
CA SER A 169 -21.13 -14.26 8.83
C SER A 169 -20.97 -12.75 9.10
N HIS A 170 -19.76 -12.33 9.48
CA HIS A 170 -19.42 -10.91 9.66
C HIS A 170 -18.60 -10.43 8.47
N ASP A 171 -18.73 -9.14 8.15
CA ASP A 171 -17.87 -8.47 7.18
C ASP A 171 -16.39 -8.52 7.66
N PRO A 172 -15.45 -9.10 6.88
CA PRO A 172 -14.04 -9.19 7.24
C PRO A 172 -13.39 -7.84 7.59
N ASP A 173 -13.88 -6.76 6.98
CA ASP A 173 -13.35 -5.41 7.17
C ASP A 173 -13.74 -4.82 8.55
N ARG A 174 -14.70 -5.43 9.23
CA ARG A 174 -15.12 -5.06 10.60
C ARG A 174 -14.31 -5.73 11.70
N ILE A 175 -13.43 -6.68 11.37
CA ILE A 175 -12.60 -7.35 12.38
C ILE A 175 -11.32 -6.55 12.59
N SER A 176 -11.10 -6.09 13.82
CA SER A 176 -9.85 -5.39 14.18
C SER A 176 -8.66 -6.34 14.10
N PHE A 177 -7.69 -6.04 13.23
CA PHE A 177 -6.45 -6.80 13.11
C PHE A 177 -5.63 -6.76 14.41
N ILE A 178 -5.64 -5.65 15.17
CA ILE A 178 -4.98 -5.58 16.49
C ILE A 178 -5.62 -6.59 17.46
N ALA A 179 -6.95 -6.69 17.48
CA ALA A 179 -7.65 -7.66 18.31
C ALA A 179 -7.28 -9.09 17.88
N ALA A 180 -7.36 -9.40 16.58
CA ALA A 180 -7.01 -10.72 16.03
C ALA A 180 -5.59 -11.13 16.38
N LEU A 181 -4.65 -10.20 16.31
CA LEU A 181 -3.25 -10.46 16.58
C LEU A 181 -2.90 -10.52 18.08
N ARG A 182 -3.59 -9.76 18.95
CA ARG A 182 -3.51 -9.96 20.41
C ARG A 182 -4.04 -11.35 20.79
N ILE A 183 -5.15 -11.77 20.21
CA ILE A 183 -5.72 -13.11 20.40
C ILE A 183 -4.74 -14.18 19.91
N THR A 184 -4.18 -14.02 18.70
CA THR A 184 -3.21 -14.95 18.12
C THR A 184 -1.96 -15.06 19.01
N ARG A 185 -1.39 -13.93 19.46
CA ARG A 185 -0.25 -13.94 20.40
C ARG A 185 -0.58 -14.64 21.72
N ARG A 186 -1.77 -14.39 22.28
CA ARG A 186 -2.23 -15.03 23.52
C ARG A 186 -2.39 -16.54 23.33
N SER A 187 -2.99 -16.97 22.21
CA SER A 187 -3.16 -18.39 21.87
C SER A 187 -1.81 -19.08 21.70
N LEU A 188 -0.86 -18.49 20.97
CA LEU A 188 0.49 -19.02 20.82
C LEU A 188 1.23 -19.11 22.15
N SER A 189 1.12 -18.09 23.01
CA SER A 189 1.72 -18.14 24.36
C SER A 189 1.11 -19.20 25.28
N HIS A 190 -0.18 -19.52 25.11
CA HIS A 190 -0.86 -20.60 25.83
C HIS A 190 -0.49 -21.99 25.27
N SER A 191 -0.40 -22.14 23.95
CA SER A 191 0.04 -23.39 23.32
C SER A 191 1.50 -23.74 23.64
N SER A 192 2.37 -22.73 23.80
CA SER A 192 3.76 -22.96 24.23
C SER A 192 3.92 -23.38 25.70
N PHE A 193 2.88 -23.23 26.54
CA PHE A 193 2.91 -23.68 27.95
C PHE A 193 2.32 -25.08 28.14
N SER A 194 1.56 -25.60 27.16
CA SER A 194 0.98 -26.95 27.23
C SER A 194 1.93 -28.05 26.75
N ALA A 195 3.01 -27.71 26.03
CA ALA A 195 3.97 -28.69 25.50
C ALA A 195 5.15 -29.00 26.46
N LEU A 196 5.11 -28.51 27.71
CA LEU A 196 6.12 -28.79 28.74
C LEU A 196 5.54 -29.48 30.00
N LEU A 197 4.30 -29.95 29.94
CA LEU A 197 3.63 -30.69 31.03
C LEU A 197 2.86 -31.93 30.54
N SER A 198 3.41 -32.66 29.58
CA SER A 198 2.95 -33.99 29.18
C SER A 198 4.10 -34.97 29.14
#